data_AF-A0A354LYP6-F1
#
_entry.id   AF-A0A354LYP6-F1
#
_cell.length_a   1.000
_cell.length_b   1.000
_cell.length_c   1.000
_cell.angle_alpha   90.00
_cell.angle_beta   90.00
_cell.angle_gamma   90.00
#
_symmetry.space_group_name_H-M   'P 1'
#
loop_
_entity.id
_entity.type
_entity.pdbx_description
1 polymer ?
#
loop_
_entity_poly.entity_id
_entity_poly.type
_entity_poly.pdbx_seq_one_letter_code
_entity_poly.pdbx_strand_id
1 'polypeptide(L)'
;MKHQKASVGYLLTNDDNKFVEPRTLQNKFKKILKDIHITDTNFHTLRHTFATRCIELGFDIKSLSEILGHATVNITMNRYVHPTLEMKKENMQKLSHFLAVK
;
A
#
# COMPACT_ATOMS: atom_id res chain seq x y z
N MET A 1 -10.52 -5.07 -29.27
CA MET A 1 -11.49 -4.59 -28.25
C MET A 1 -11.53 -3.07 -28.32
N LYS A 2 -12.68 -2.46 -28.62
CA LYS A 2 -12.82 -1.00 -28.73
C LYS A 2 -12.95 -0.42 -27.32
N HIS A 3 -11.96 0.34 -26.85
CA HIS A 3 -12.10 1.13 -25.62
C HIS A 3 -13.08 2.28 -25.89
N GLN A 4 -14.33 2.11 -25.49
CA GLN A 4 -15.25 3.24 -25.36
C GLN A 4 -14.65 4.20 -24.33
N LYS A 5 -14.41 5.45 -24.76
CA LYS A 5 -13.99 6.54 -23.88
C LYS A 5 -15.11 6.74 -22.86
N ALA A 6 -14.84 6.43 -21.59
CA ALA A 6 -15.80 6.64 -20.52
C ALA A 6 -16.23 8.12 -20.48
N SER A 7 -17.52 8.35 -20.26
CA SER A 7 -18.07 9.69 -19.98
C SER A 7 -17.25 10.33 -18.86
N VAL A 8 -16.82 11.58 -19.04
CA VAL A 8 -16.07 12.32 -18.02
C VAL A 8 -16.93 12.40 -16.76
N GLY A 9 -16.53 11.69 -15.70
CA GLY A 9 -17.27 11.60 -14.45
C GLY A 9 -16.38 11.08 -13.33
N TYR A 10 -16.77 11.35 -12.08
CA TYR A 10 -16.00 10.92 -10.91
C TYR A 10 -16.46 9.53 -10.44
N LEU A 11 -15.53 8.63 -10.15
CA LEU A 11 -15.84 7.29 -9.62
C LEU A 11 -16.31 7.34 -8.15
N LEU A 12 -15.66 8.18 -7.34
CA LEU A 12 -16.01 8.40 -5.94
C LEU A 12 -16.78 9.69 -5.86
N THR A 13 -18.10 9.57 -5.93
CA THR A 13 -18.99 10.72 -5.97
C THR A 13 -20.30 10.48 -5.22
N ASN A 14 -20.86 11.56 -4.67
CA ASN A 14 -22.24 11.57 -4.19
C ASN A 14 -23.21 12.19 -5.24
N ASP A 15 -22.69 12.69 -6.37
CA ASP A 15 -23.41 13.39 -7.45
C ASP A 15 -22.63 13.29 -8.77
N ASP A 16 -23.25 13.28 -9.95
CA ASP A 16 -22.53 13.02 -11.22
C ASP A 16 -21.39 14.03 -11.51
N ASN A 17 -21.42 15.21 -10.88
CA ASN A 17 -20.49 16.31 -11.13
C ASN A 17 -19.51 16.65 -9.99
N LYS A 18 -19.54 15.98 -8.83
CA LYS A 18 -18.74 16.41 -7.66
C LYS A 18 -18.04 15.27 -6.93
N PHE A 19 -16.71 15.21 -6.99
CA PHE A 19 -15.93 14.26 -6.21
C PHE A 19 -16.23 14.32 -4.70
N VAL A 20 -16.16 13.16 -4.03
CA VAL A 20 -16.32 13.08 -2.58
C VAL A 20 -15.18 13.84 -1.88
N GLU A 21 -15.53 14.75 -0.98
CA GLU A 21 -14.56 15.43 -0.13
C GLU A 21 -13.79 14.40 0.72
N PRO A 22 -12.44 14.44 0.76
CA PRO A 22 -11.64 13.50 1.54
C PRO A 22 -12.06 13.36 3.02
N ARG A 23 -12.54 14.45 3.63
CA ARG A 23 -13.04 14.46 5.01
C ARG A 23 -14.26 13.57 5.20
N THR A 24 -15.12 13.44 4.19
CA THR A 24 -16.26 12.53 4.23
C THR A 24 -15.81 11.07 4.36
N LEU A 25 -14.76 10.67 3.63
CA LEU A 25 -14.20 9.32 3.74
C LEU A 25 -13.52 9.11 5.10
N GLN A 26 -12.78 10.10 5.60
CA GLN A 26 -12.17 10.04 6.92
C GLN A 26 -13.22 9.88 8.03
N ASN A 27 -14.31 10.65 8.00
CA ASN A 27 -15.39 10.55 8.98
C ASN A 27 -16.09 9.19 8.93
N LYS A 28 -16.38 8.67 7.72
CA LYS A 28 -16.94 7.32 7.55
C LYS A 28 -16.02 6.26 8.14
N PHE A 29 -14.71 6.36 7.90
CA PHE A 29 -13.72 5.45 8.46
C PHE A 29 -13.65 5.50 9.98
N LYS A 30 -13.63 6.71 10.57
CA LYS A 30 -13.67 6.90 12.03
C LYS A 30 -14.91 6.27 12.66
N LYS A 31 -16.07 6.40 12.00
CA LYS A 31 -17.31 5.74 12.43
C LYS A 31 -17.15 4.22 12.43
N ILE A 32 -16.65 3.64 11.34
CA ILE A 32 -16.40 2.19 11.24
C ILE A 32 -15.48 1.71 12.36
N LEU A 33 -14.35 2.40 12.61
CA LEU A 33 -13.43 2.04 13.69
C LEU A 33 -14.11 1.97 15.06
N LYS A 34 -14.98 2.95 15.34
CA LYS A 34 -15.77 2.99 16.58
C LYS A 34 -16.74 1.81 16.65
N ASP A 35 -17.45 1.51 15.56
CA ASP A 35 -18.44 0.45 15.50
C ASP A 35 -17.81 -0.94 15.71
N ILE A 36 -16.56 -1.13 15.26
CA ILE A 36 -15.79 -2.38 15.43
C ILE A 36 -14.84 -2.37 16.64
N HIS A 37 -14.91 -1.35 17.50
CA HIS A 37 -14.11 -1.21 18.73
C HIS A 37 -12.58 -1.25 18.52
N ILE A 38 -12.09 -0.73 17.39
CA ILE A 38 -10.65 -0.56 17.14
C ILE A 38 -10.21 0.82 17.60
N THR A 39 -8.99 0.91 18.15
CA THR A 39 -8.36 2.17 18.56
C THR A 39 -8.39 3.20 17.43
N ASP A 40 -8.64 4.45 17.80
CA ASP A 40 -8.74 5.52 16.84
C ASP A 40 -7.46 5.67 16.00
N THR A 41 -7.61 5.63 14.66
CA THR A 41 -6.49 5.75 13.73
C THR A 41 -6.88 6.53 12.48
N ASN A 42 -5.89 6.96 11.68
CA ASN A 42 -6.10 7.73 10.46
C ASN A 42 -6.37 6.79 9.27
N PHE A 43 -7.15 7.27 8.30
CA PHE A 43 -7.38 6.60 7.01
C PHE A 43 -6.08 6.18 6.31
N HIS A 44 -5.00 6.97 6.46
CA HIS A 44 -3.69 6.65 5.89
C HIS A 44 -3.07 5.35 6.44
N THR A 45 -3.52 4.88 7.61
CA THR A 45 -3.10 3.59 8.17
C THR A 45 -3.43 2.43 7.25
N LEU A 46 -4.52 2.50 6.46
CA LEU A 46 -4.85 1.47 5.47
C LEU A 46 -3.73 1.31 4.42
N ARG A 47 -3.19 2.44 3.96
CA ARG A 47 -2.06 2.45 3.01
C ARG A 47 -0.78 1.93 3.64
N HIS A 48 -0.55 2.26 4.91
CA HIS A 48 0.56 1.68 5.68
C HIS A 48 0.44 0.15 5.76
N THR A 49 -0.74 -0.36 6.15
CA THR A 49 -1.01 -1.79 6.25
C THR A 49 -0.81 -2.48 4.90
N PHE A 50 -1.30 -1.91 3.79
CA PHE A 50 -1.08 -2.45 2.45
C PHE A 50 0.41 -2.58 2.13
N ALA A 51 1.19 -1.52 2.34
CA ALA A 51 2.63 -1.53 2.06
C ALA A 51 3.37 -2.59 2.90
N THR A 52 3.06 -2.68 4.21
CA THR A 52 3.65 -3.70 5.09
C THR A 52 3.34 -5.11 4.58
N ARG A 53 2.08 -5.41 4.21
CA ARG A 53 1.71 -6.74 3.69
C ARG A 53 2.43 -7.07 2.38
N CYS A 54 2.60 -6.10 1.47
CA CYS A 54 3.36 -6.33 0.24
C CYS A 54 4.83 -6.68 0.53
N ILE A 55 5.45 -6.00 1.50
CA ILE A 55 6.85 -6.29 1.88
C ILE A 55 6.97 -7.65 2.56
N GLU A 56 6.04 -8.02 3.43
CA GLU A 56 5.98 -9.36 4.05
C GLU A 56 5.83 -10.46 2.99
N LEU A 57 5.13 -10.19 1.89
CA LEU A 57 5.00 -11.09 0.74
C LEU A 57 6.21 -11.06 -0.21
N GLY A 58 7.26 -10.29 0.11
CA GLY A 58 8.50 -10.23 -0.65
C GLY A 58 8.44 -9.35 -1.90
N PHE A 59 7.51 -8.39 -1.98
CA PHE A 59 7.47 -7.46 -3.11
C PHE A 59 8.77 -6.65 -3.18
N ASP A 60 9.26 -6.45 -4.41
CA ASP A 60 10.34 -5.51 -4.66
C ASP A 60 9.94 -4.09 -4.24
N ILE A 61 10.83 -3.41 -3.52
CA ILE A 61 10.55 -2.13 -2.87
C ILE A 61 10.37 -1.02 -3.90
N LYS A 62 11.11 -1.07 -5.02
CA LYS A 62 10.98 -0.09 -6.08
C LYS A 62 9.61 -0.21 -6.76
N SER A 63 9.23 -1.43 -7.10
CA SER A 63 7.91 -1.76 -7.67
C SER A 63 6.78 -1.34 -6.72
N LEU A 64 6.90 -1.64 -5.43
CA LEU A 64 5.92 -1.21 -4.43
C LEU A 64 5.84 0.33 -4.30
N SER A 65 6.97 1.03 -4.37
CA SER A 65 7.00 2.50 -4.33
C SER A 65 6.28 3.12 -5.53
N GLU A 66 6.41 2.54 -6.72
CA GLU A 66 5.71 2.95 -7.93
C GLU A 66 4.20 2.68 -7.84
N ILE A 67 3.79 1.50 -7.35
CA ILE A 67 2.37 1.16 -7.10
C ILE A 67 1.73 2.13 -6.11
N LEU A 68 2.45 2.46 -5.04
CA LEU A 68 1.99 3.44 -4.08
C LEU A 68 1.94 4.84 -4.70
N GLY A 69 2.82 5.16 -5.66
CA GLY A 69 2.95 6.51 -6.21
C GLY A 69 3.65 7.45 -5.24
N HIS A 70 4.61 6.95 -4.45
CA HIS A 70 5.45 7.83 -3.63
C HIS A 70 6.46 8.55 -4.53
N ALA A 71 6.54 9.88 -4.40
CA ALA A 71 7.52 10.70 -5.11
C ALA A 71 8.98 10.33 -4.74
N THR A 72 9.20 9.64 -3.62
CA THR A 72 10.54 9.18 -3.21
C THR A 72 10.48 7.80 -2.56
N VAL A 73 11.32 6.88 -3.03
CA VAL A 73 11.49 5.52 -2.50
C VAL A 73 11.87 5.52 -1.01
N ASN A 74 12.53 6.59 -0.55
CA ASN A 74 12.92 6.79 0.85
C ASN A 74 11.74 6.77 1.84
N ILE A 75 10.53 7.18 1.44
CA ILE A 75 9.36 7.14 2.32
C ILE A 75 8.96 5.68 2.57
N THR A 76 9.00 4.85 1.53
CA THR A 76 8.71 3.41 1.62
C THR A 76 9.82 2.68 2.39
N MET A 77 11.09 2.99 2.09
CA MET A 77 12.25 2.41 2.77
C MET A 77 12.27 2.71 4.28
N ASN A 78 12.21 3.99 4.66
CA ASN A 78 12.32 4.37 6.08
C ASN A 78 11.10 3.98 6.93
N ARG A 79 9.92 3.80 6.32
CA ARG A 79 8.67 3.54 7.06
C ARG A 79 8.34 2.05 7.20
N TYR A 80 8.79 1.21 6.29
CA TYR A 80 8.38 -0.20 6.22
C TYR A 80 9.52 -1.21 6.11
N VAL A 81 10.76 -0.76 5.88
CA VAL A 81 11.91 -1.66 5.75
C VAL A 81 12.56 -1.82 7.11
N HIS A 82 11.90 -2.61 7.96
CA HIS A 82 12.59 -3.38 8.98
C HIS A 82 12.63 -4.83 8.50
N PRO A 83 13.64 -5.21 7.70
CA PRO A 83 13.74 -6.59 7.24
C PRO A 83 13.89 -7.47 8.47
N THR A 84 13.00 -8.44 8.62
CA THR A 84 13.09 -9.46 9.67
C THR A 84 14.40 -10.23 9.52
N LEU A 85 14.88 -10.83 10.60
CA LEU A 85 16.10 -11.66 10.58
C LEU A 85 15.96 -12.83 9.59
N GLU A 86 14.75 -13.33 9.47
CA GLU A 86 14.31 -14.41 8.59
C GLU A 86 14.47 -14.03 7.12
N MET A 87 13.98 -12.86 6.70
CA MET A 87 14.18 -12.37 5.33
C MET A 87 15.67 -12.16 5.01
N LYS A 88 16.47 -11.67 5.97
CA LYS A 88 17.91 -11.52 5.78
C LYS A 88 18.59 -12.88 5.58
N LYS A 89 18.20 -13.88 6.38
CA LYS A 89 18.73 -15.25 6.29
C LYS A 89 18.35 -15.93 4.98
N GLU A 90 17.09 -15.84 4.55
CA GLU A 90 16.64 -16.37 3.26
C GLU A 90 17.39 -15.74 2.08
N ASN A 91 17.59 -14.42 2.09
CA ASN A 91 18.30 -13.74 1.01
C ASN A 91 19.77 -14.17 0.93
N MET A 92 20.43 -14.37 2.08
CA MET A 92 21.80 -14.92 2.10
C MET A 92 21.85 -16.39 1.66
N GLN A 93 20.81 -17.18 1.95
CA GLN A 93 20.71 -18.57 1.48
C GLN A 93 20.55 -18.65 -0.05
N LYS A 94 19.79 -17.73 -0.67
CA LYS A 94 19.69 -17.63 -2.14
C LYS A 94 21.06 -17.39 -2.78
N LEU A 95 21.88 -16.52 -2.18
CA LEU A 95 23.26 -16.27 -2.63
C LEU A 95 24.14 -17.51 -2.45
N SER A 96 24.05 -18.18 -1.29
CA SER A 96 24.79 -19.42 -1.02
C SER A 96 24.45 -20.53 -2.01
N HIS A 97 23.18 -20.66 -2.41
CA HIS A 97 22.76 -21.65 -3.39
C HIS A 97 23.39 -21.36 -4.76
N PHE A 98 23.41 -20.10 -5.18
CA PHE A 98 24.03 -19.69 -6.44
C PHE A 98 25.56 -19.91 -6.46
N LEU A 99 26.24 -19.68 -5.33
CA LEU A 99 27.69 -19.86 -5.19
C LEU A 99 28.13 -21.32 -4.95
N ALA A 100 27.20 -22.18 -4.52
CA ALA A 100 27.46 -23.59 -4.23
C ALA A 100 27.32 -24.51 -5.47
N VAL A 101 26.82 -24.00 -6.60
CA VAL A 101 26.82 -24.74 -7.86
C VAL A 101 28.25 -24.68 -8.45
N LYS A 102 28.96 -25.81 -8.34
CA LYS A 102 30.14 -26.14 -9.12
C LYS A 102 29.75 -26.61 -10.51
#